data_AF-A0A850QSF4-F1
#
_entry.id   AF-A0A850QSF4-F1
#
_cell.length_a   1.000
_cell.length_b   1.000
_cell.length_c   1.000
_cell.angle_alpha   90.00
_cell.angle_beta   90.00
_cell.angle_gamma   90.00
#
_symmetry.space_group_name_H-M   'P 1'
#
loop_
_entity.id
_entity.type
_entity.pdbx_description
1 polymer ?
#
loop_
_entity_poly.entity_id
_entity_poly.type
_entity_poly.pdbx_seq_one_letter_code
_entity_poly.pdbx_strand_id
1 'polypeptide(L)'
;MSQSNHSQSSALNNEKTLKAAIKDCMMRDQFRLHRRLQGAARIKNDQAKHAVFDEIAADIAKSMSVVELRRTQRPTVTYPELLPVSQKKDDIAEAIKHNQVVIVA
;
A
#
# COMPACT_ATOMS: atom_id res chain seq x y z
N MET A 1 21.37 30.85 0.86
CA MET A 1 21.53 29.95 -0.31
C MET A 1 20.58 28.74 -0.21
N SER A 2 19.26 28.92 -0.37
CA SER A 2 18.32 27.78 -0.14
C SER A 2 17.05 27.75 -1.01
N GLN A 3 16.92 28.56 -2.06
CA GLN A 3 15.66 28.63 -2.84
C GLN A 3 15.56 27.66 -4.03
N SER A 4 16.56 26.83 -4.31
CA SER A 4 16.60 26.00 -5.53
C SER A 4 15.87 24.64 -5.43
N ASN A 5 15.53 24.15 -4.22
CA ASN A 5 15.00 22.78 -4.06
C ASN A 5 13.47 22.65 -4.23
N HIS A 6 12.70 23.73 -4.01
CA HIS A 6 11.23 23.69 -4.10
C HIS A 6 10.70 23.74 -5.55
N SER A 7 11.47 24.32 -6.48
CA SER A 7 11.05 24.44 -7.88
C SER A 7 11.10 23.13 -8.67
N GLN A 8 11.80 22.10 -8.17
CA GLN A 8 11.85 20.77 -8.79
C GLN A 8 10.80 19.79 -8.23
N SER A 9 10.47 19.85 -6.93
CA SER A 9 9.42 18.97 -6.36
C SER A 9 8.02 19.30 -6.91
N SER A 10 7.76 20.58 -7.19
CA SER A 10 6.47 21.05 -7.69
C SER A 10 6.08 20.45 -9.05
N ALA A 11 7.05 20.17 -9.93
CA ALA A 11 6.83 19.51 -11.22
C ALA A 11 6.58 17.99 -11.08
N LEU A 12 7.21 17.36 -10.08
CA LEU A 12 7.14 15.92 -9.83
C LEU A 12 5.87 15.54 -9.05
N ASN A 13 5.50 16.34 -8.05
CA ASN A 13 4.37 16.12 -7.16
C ASN A 13 3.09 16.78 -7.68
N ASN A 14 2.61 16.32 -8.84
CA ASN A 14 1.32 16.75 -9.38
C ASN A 14 0.19 15.76 -9.04
N GLU A 15 -1.06 16.21 -9.17
CA GLU A 15 -2.24 15.43 -8.78
C GLU A 15 -2.31 14.05 -9.45
N LYS A 16 -1.97 13.97 -10.74
CA LYS A 16 -2.04 12.72 -11.50
C LYS A 16 -1.00 11.71 -10.99
N THR A 17 0.23 12.17 -10.77
CA THR A 17 1.33 11.32 -10.25
C THR A 17 1.02 10.83 -8.84
N LEU A 18 0.58 11.74 -7.94
CA LEU A 18 0.22 11.37 -6.57
C LEU A 18 -0.98 10.41 -6.52
N LYS A 19 -2.00 10.62 -7.37
CA LYS A 19 -3.15 9.70 -7.47
C LYS A 19 -2.75 8.30 -7.93
N ALA A 20 -1.76 8.20 -8.84
CA ALA A 20 -1.21 6.91 -9.25
C ALA A 20 -0.45 6.25 -8.10
N ALA A 21 0.46 6.99 -7.44
CA ALA A 21 1.30 6.49 -6.36
C ALA A 21 0.50 6.01 -5.12
N ILE A 22 -0.67 6.60 -4.85
CA ILE A 22 -1.57 6.15 -3.77
C ILE A 22 -1.97 4.67 -3.91
N LYS A 23 -2.02 4.13 -5.13
CA LYS A 23 -2.37 2.71 -5.34
C LYS A 23 -1.32 1.75 -4.78
N ASP A 24 -0.07 2.19 -4.70
CA ASP A 24 1.06 1.41 -4.20
C ASP A 24 1.28 1.56 -2.69
N CYS A 25 0.49 2.41 -2.03
CA CYS A 25 0.49 2.58 -0.58
C CYS A 25 -0.27 1.45 0.15
N MET A 26 -0.09 1.39 1.47
CA MET A 26 -0.87 0.54 2.35
C MET A 26 -2.37 0.79 2.18
N MET A 27 -3.18 -0.27 2.05
CA MET A 27 -4.64 -0.18 1.85
C MET A 27 -5.34 0.75 2.86
N ARG A 28 -4.91 0.74 4.12
CA ARG A 28 -5.46 1.63 5.18
C ARG A 28 -5.23 3.12 4.92
N ASP A 29 -4.17 3.47 4.21
CA ASP A 29 -3.80 4.86 3.93
C ASP A 29 -4.43 5.39 2.64
N GLN A 30 -4.77 4.49 1.71
CA GLN A 30 -5.22 4.88 0.37
C GLN A 30 -6.40 5.85 0.41
N PHE A 31 -7.46 5.52 1.17
CA PHE A 31 -8.65 6.36 1.27
C PHE A 31 -8.34 7.75 1.85
N ARG A 32 -7.58 7.80 2.94
CA ARG A 32 -7.20 9.05 3.62
C ARG A 32 -6.38 9.95 2.71
N LEU A 33 -5.36 9.39 2.05
CA LEU A 33 -4.49 10.13 1.12
C LEU A 33 -5.26 10.60 -0.11
N HIS A 34 -6.16 9.78 -0.63
CA HIS A 34 -7.01 10.15 -1.76
C HIS A 34 -7.92 11.34 -1.43
N ARG A 35 -8.55 11.32 -0.25
CA ARG A 35 -9.40 12.43 0.22
C ARG A 35 -8.59 13.71 0.45
N ARG A 36 -7.39 13.61 1.03
CA ARG A 36 -6.50 14.76 1.26
C ARG A 36 -6.03 15.37 -0.07
N LEU A 37 -5.69 14.54 -1.06
CA LEU A 37 -5.31 14.99 -2.40
C LEU A 37 -6.45 15.73 -3.12
N GLN A 38 -7.67 15.19 -3.07
CA GLN A 38 -8.86 15.86 -3.63
C GLN A 38 -9.15 17.20 -2.95
N GLY A 39 -8.94 17.30 -1.64
CA GLY A 39 -9.07 18.56 -0.90
C GLY A 39 -8.01 19.58 -1.32
N ALA A 40 -6.75 19.15 -1.41
CA ALA A 40 -5.62 19.98 -1.80
C ALA A 40 -5.74 20.50 -3.24
N ALA A 41 -6.31 19.71 -4.15
CA ALA A 41 -6.56 20.12 -5.54
C ALA A 41 -7.47 21.36 -5.67
N ARG A 42 -8.32 21.63 -4.66
CA ARG A 42 -9.26 22.76 -4.63
C ARG A 42 -8.65 24.07 -4.08
N ILE A 43 -7.42 24.03 -3.59
CA ILE A 43 -6.73 25.22 -3.07
C ILE A 43 -6.40 26.15 -4.23
N LYS A 44 -6.79 27.43 -4.10
CA LYS A 44 -6.56 28.47 -5.13
C LYS A 44 -5.16 29.07 -5.10
N ASN A 45 -4.49 29.02 -3.95
CA ASN A 45 -3.12 29.51 -3.81
C ASN A 45 -2.14 28.39 -4.20
N ASP A 46 -1.42 28.58 -5.30
CA ASP A 46 -0.50 27.59 -5.83
C ASP A 46 0.63 27.24 -4.87
N GLN A 47 1.17 28.19 -4.11
CA GLN A 47 2.23 27.91 -3.14
C GLN A 47 1.72 27.00 -2.02
N ALA A 48 0.55 27.30 -1.48
CA ALA A 48 -0.08 26.48 -0.45
C ALA A 48 -0.46 25.09 -0.99
N LYS A 49 -0.94 25.02 -2.23
CA LYS A 49 -1.25 23.76 -2.91
C LYS A 49 -0.02 22.87 -3.07
N HIS A 50 1.09 23.43 -3.53
CA HIS A 50 2.36 22.70 -3.69
C HIS A 50 2.90 22.22 -2.34
N ALA A 51 2.86 23.04 -1.29
CA ALA A 51 3.27 22.62 0.05
C ALA A 51 2.46 21.39 0.53
N VAL A 52 1.14 21.39 0.34
CA VAL A 52 0.29 20.25 0.72
C VAL A 52 0.57 19.03 -0.16
N PHE A 53 0.88 19.21 -1.45
CA PHE A 53 1.27 18.11 -2.33
C PHE A 53 2.60 17.48 -1.91
N ASP A 54 3.57 18.27 -1.47
CA ASP A 54 4.85 17.77 -0.95
C ASP A 54 4.65 16.99 0.37
N GLU A 55 3.78 17.46 1.26
CA GLU A 55 3.41 16.71 2.47
C GLU A 55 2.74 15.37 2.13
N ILE A 56 1.81 15.37 1.18
CA ILE A 56 1.14 14.14 0.71
C ILE A 56 2.16 13.18 0.09
N ALA A 57 3.12 13.69 -0.67
CA ALA A 57 4.19 12.89 -1.26
C ALA A 57 5.07 12.22 -0.19
N ALA A 58 5.41 12.95 0.88
CA ALA A 58 6.14 12.40 2.02
C ALA A 58 5.36 11.29 2.74
N ASP A 59 4.05 11.49 2.95
CA ASP A 59 3.18 10.47 3.55
C ASP A 59 3.03 9.23 2.66
N ILE A 60 2.94 9.41 1.34
CA ILE A 60 2.95 8.32 0.36
C ILE A 60 4.26 7.53 0.46
N ALA A 61 5.41 8.20 0.43
CA ALA A 61 6.72 7.56 0.54
C ALA A 61 6.84 6.73 1.84
N LYS A 62 6.35 7.26 2.96
CA LYS A 62 6.29 6.53 4.23
C LYS A 62 5.38 5.31 4.16
N SER A 63 4.22 5.40 3.52
CA SER A 63 3.30 4.26 3.38
C SER A 63 3.90 3.17 2.47
N MET A 64 4.55 3.58 1.37
CA MET A 64 5.22 2.67 0.44
C MET A 64 6.40 1.94 1.11
N SER A 65 7.19 2.61 1.96
CA SER A 65 8.28 1.93 2.67
C SER A 65 7.77 0.83 3.62
N VAL A 66 6.60 1.03 4.23
CA VAL A 66 5.93 -0.01 5.03
C VAL A 66 5.46 -1.17 4.17
N VAL A 67 4.96 -0.91 2.95
CA VAL A 67 4.61 -1.97 1.99
C VAL A 67 5.83 -2.81 1.66
N GLU A 68 6.95 -2.17 1.31
CA GLU A 68 8.19 -2.88 0.98
C GLU A 68 8.74 -3.68 2.17
N LEU A 69 8.72 -3.10 3.38
CA LEU A 69 9.11 -3.83 4.59
C LEU A 69 8.26 -5.09 4.80
N ARG A 70 6.94 -5.01 4.57
CA ARG A 70 6.06 -6.18 4.69
C ARG A 70 6.30 -7.20 3.59
N ARG A 71 6.60 -6.75 2.36
CA ARG A 71 6.92 -7.62 1.23
C ARG A 71 8.19 -8.43 1.51
N THR A 72 9.23 -7.80 2.05
CA THR A 72 10.49 -8.49 2.39
C THR A 72 10.36 -9.40 3.61
N GLN A 73 9.46 -9.10 4.53
CA GLN A 73 9.21 -9.90 5.74
C GLN A 73 8.14 -10.99 5.55
N ARG A 74 7.65 -11.22 4.32
CA ARG A 74 6.61 -12.23 4.06
C ARG A 74 7.15 -13.63 4.36
N PRO A 75 6.57 -14.38 5.33
CA PRO A 75 7.04 -15.73 5.64
C PRO A 75 6.75 -16.70 4.51
N THR A 76 7.69 -17.62 4.26
CA THR A 76 7.45 -18.77 3.38
C THR A 76 6.55 -19.77 4.10
N VAL A 77 5.36 -20.02 3.54
CA VAL A 77 4.46 -21.07 4.06
C VAL A 77 5.06 -22.42 3.69
N THR A 78 5.44 -23.19 4.70
CA THR A 78 5.97 -24.56 4.54
C THR A 78 5.07 -25.51 5.33
N TYR A 79 4.75 -26.66 4.76
CA TYR A 79 3.96 -27.72 5.40
C TYR A 79 4.93 -28.81 5.86
N PRO A 80 5.27 -28.90 7.16
CA PRO A 80 6.23 -29.89 7.65
C PRO A 80 5.67 -31.31 7.51
N GLU A 81 6.43 -32.21 6.91
CA GLU A 81 6.05 -33.63 6.71
C GLU A 81 5.83 -34.39 8.03
N LEU A 82 6.44 -33.93 9.12
CA LEU A 82 6.32 -34.53 10.46
C LEU A 82 4.94 -34.31 11.09
N LEU A 83 4.11 -33.42 10.53
CA LEU A 83 2.78 -33.13 11.04
C LEU A 83 1.72 -33.98 10.31
N PRO A 84 0.99 -34.87 10.99
CA PRO A 84 0.00 -35.76 10.36
C PRO A 84 -1.05 -35.04 9.51
N VAL A 85 -1.42 -33.82 9.91
CA VAL A 85 -2.40 -32.99 9.18
C VAL A 85 -1.78 -32.38 7.91
N SER A 86 -0.49 -32.07 7.91
CA SER A 86 0.22 -31.49 6.74
C SER A 86 0.40 -32.50 5.61
N GLN A 87 0.51 -33.79 5.93
CA GLN A 87 0.56 -34.86 4.93
C GLN A 87 -0.75 -34.97 4.12
N LYS A 88 -1.89 -34.63 4.75
CA LYS A 88 -3.21 -34.66 4.12
C LYS A 88 -3.60 -33.34 3.44
N LYS A 89 -2.64 -32.46 3.14
CA LYS A 89 -2.93 -31.11 2.59
C LYS A 89 -3.78 -31.17 1.33
N ASP A 90 -3.51 -32.14 0.45
CA ASP A 90 -4.14 -32.24 -0.87
C ASP A 90 -5.58 -32.77 -0.72
N ASP A 91 -5.77 -33.79 0.12
CA ASP A 91 -7.10 -34.31 0.49
C ASP A 91 -7.97 -33.24 1.15
N ILE A 92 -7.39 -32.44 2.06
CA ILE A 92 -8.09 -31.33 2.71
C ILE A 92 -8.46 -30.25 1.68
N ALA A 93 -7.55 -29.94 0.75
CA ALA A 93 -7.81 -28.97 -0.31
C ALA A 93 -8.93 -29.43 -1.27
N GLU A 94 -9.00 -30.73 -1.57
CA GLU A 94 -10.09 -31.32 -2.35
C GLU A 94 -11.42 -31.26 -1.58
N ALA A 95 -11.44 -31.65 -0.31
CA ALA A 95 -12.64 -31.57 0.52
C ALA A 95 -13.21 -30.15 0.61
N ILE A 96 -12.35 -29.13 0.73
CA ILE A 96 -12.79 -27.72 0.77
C ILE A 96 -13.42 -27.28 -0.57
N LYS A 97 -12.94 -27.80 -1.71
CA LYS A 97 -13.50 -27.44 -3.03
C LYS A 97 -14.89 -28.01 -3.25
N HIS A 98 -15.14 -29.22 -2.76
CA HIS A 98 -16.38 -29.95 -3.02
C HIS A 98 -17.42 -29.78 -1.92
N ASN A 99 -17.00 -29.39 -0.71
CA ASN A 99 -17.88 -29.32 0.45
C ASN A 99 -17.90 -27.89 1.00
N GLN A 100 -19.11 -27.35 1.22
CA GLN A 100 -19.28 -26.00 1.78
C GLN A 100 -18.73 -25.88 3.22
N VAL A 101 -18.65 -27.00 3.96
CA VAL A 101 -18.09 -27.08 5.30
C VAL A 101 -17.23 -28.35 5.42
N VAL A 102 -16.02 -28.21 5.98
CA VAL A 102 -15.07 -29.29 6.26
C VAL A 102 -14.61 -29.18 7.71
N ILE A 103 -14.60 -30.29 8.45
CA ILE A 103 -14.09 -30.37 9.82
C ILE A 103 -12.80 -31.18 9.80
N VAL A 104 -11.70 -30.62 10.31
CA VAL A 104 -10.40 -31.29 10.44
C VAL A 104 -10.12 -31.46 11.93
N ALA A 105 -10.02 -32.71 12.39
CA ALA A 105 -9.79 -33.11 13.78
C ALA A 105 -8.74 -34.22 13.85
#